data_AF-A0A2D0HEB6-F1
#
_entry.id   AF-A0A2D0HEB6-F1
#
_cell.length_a   1.000
_cell.length_b   1.000
_cell.length_c   1.000
_cell.angle_alpha   90.00
_cell.angle_beta   90.00
_cell.angle_gamma   90.00
#
_symmetry.space_group_name_H-M   'P 1'
#
loop_
_entity.id
_entity.type
_entity.pdbx_description
1 polymer ?
#
loop_
_entity_poly.entity_id
_entity_poly.type
_entity_poly.pdbx_seq_one_letter_code
_entity_poly.pdbx_strand_id
1 'polypeptide(L)' 'MLNAVEFQAKIQNGLIQIPDEYKQELGEGDDIKVIVLVTKQSSKKRDIIDELTENPVQVDGVFSREEIYNR' A
#
# COMPACT_ATOMS: atom_id res chain seq x y z
N MET A 1 11.43 -10.32 -33.22
CA MET A 1 10.12 -9.82 -32.74
C MET A 1 10.23 -9.66 -31.24
N LEU A 2 9.72 -8.58 -30.65
CA LEU A 2 9.68 -8.40 -29.20
C LEU A 2 8.39 -9.05 -28.68
N ASN A 3 8.53 -10.10 -27.89
CA ASN A 3 7.40 -10.74 -27.20
C ASN A 3 7.45 -10.33 -25.72
N ALA A 4 6.30 -9.96 -25.18
CA ALA A 4 6.15 -9.58 -23.78
C ALA A 4 5.08 -10.46 -23.15
N VAL A 5 5.36 -10.94 -21.95
CA VAL A 5 4.45 -11.77 -21.16
C VAL A 5 4.17 -11.02 -19.86
N GLU A 6 2.90 -10.89 -19.50
CA GLU A 6 2.46 -10.31 -18.23
C GLU A 6 1.88 -11.43 -17.36
N PHE A 7 2.37 -11.53 -16.12
CA PHE A 7 1.83 -12.47 -15.15
C PHE A 7 1.86 -11.86 -13.75
N GLN A 8 0.96 -12.35 -12.89
CA GLN A 8 0.93 -11.96 -11.48
C GLN A 8 1.64 -13.00 -10.63
N ALA A 9 2.69 -12.59 -9.93
CA ALA A 9 3.41 -13.42 -8.98
C ALA A 9 3.61 -12.70 -7.65
N LYS A 10 3.75 -13.47 -6.58
CA LYS A 10 4.15 -12.95 -5.26
C LYS A 10 5.66 -13.02 -5.13
N ILE A 11 6.26 -11.97 -4.58
CA ILE A 11 7.67 -11.99 -4.20
C ILE A 11 7.81 -12.88 -2.96
N GLN A 12 8.61 -13.93 -3.04
CA GLN A 12 8.92 -14.83 -1.93
C GLN A 12 10.42 -14.86 -1.71
N ASN A 13 10.89 -14.52 -0.51
CA ASN A 13 12.33 -14.46 -0.17
C ASN A 13 13.16 -13.59 -1.14
N GLY A 14 12.57 -12.50 -1.65
CA GLY A 14 13.22 -11.61 -2.63
C GLY A 14 13.26 -12.14 -4.06
N LEU A 15 12.66 -13.31 -4.32
CA LEU A 15 12.59 -13.93 -5.63
C LEU A 15 11.18 -13.78 -6.22
N ILE A 16 11.12 -13.46 -7.51
CA ILE A 16 9.91 -13.57 -8.32
C ILE A 16 10.03 -14.90 -9.08
N GLN A 17 9.18 -15.86 -8.74
CA GLN A 17 9.14 -17.14 -9.46
C GLN A 17 8.28 -16.98 -10.71
N ILE A 18 8.86 -17.33 -11.87
CA ILE A 18 8.12 -17.42 -13.12
C ILE A 18 7.19 -18.64 -13.04
N PRO A 19 5.87 -18.48 -13.23
CA PRO A 19 4.93 -19.60 -13.27
C PRO A 19 5.28 -20.62 -14.36
N ASP A 20 5.02 -21.91 -14.11
CA ASP A 20 5.40 -23.00 -15.02
C ASP A 20 4.86 -22.82 -16.45
N GLU A 21 3.69 -22.20 -16.60
CA GLU A 21 3.07 -21.93 -17.90
C GLU A 21 3.92 -21.04 -18.82
N TYR A 22 4.78 -20.18 -18.25
CA TYR A 22 5.62 -19.24 -19.01
C TYR A 22 7.07 -19.70 -19.14
N LYS A 23 7.47 -20.80 -18.51
CA LYS A 23 8.86 -21.33 -18.57
C LYS A 23 9.26 -21.81 -19.96
N GLN A 24 8.29 -22.16 -20.81
CA GLN A 24 8.57 -22.54 -22.20
C GLN A 24 8.91 -21.32 -23.08
N GLU A 25 8.40 -20.14 -22.71
CA GLU A 25 8.63 -18.89 -23.46
C GLU A 25 9.79 -18.07 -22.91
N LEU A 26 10.07 -18.19 -21.60
CA LEU A 26 11.16 -17.52 -20.90
C LEU A 26 12.21 -18.58 -20.53
N GLY A 27 13.16 -18.83 -21.44
CA GLY A 27 14.19 -19.85 -21.29
C GLY A 27 15.28 -19.46 -20.30
N GLU A 28 15.98 -20.46 -19.76
CA GLU A 28 17.20 -20.20 -18.99
C GLU A 28 18.28 -19.60 -19.90
N GLY A 29 18.84 -18.46 -19.51
CA GLY A 29 19.92 -17.78 -20.23
C GLY A 29 19.47 -16.65 -21.16
N ASP A 30 18.16 -16.39 -21.28
CA ASP A 30 17.67 -15.25 -22.05
C ASP A 30 17.88 -13.92 -21.30
N ASP A 31 18.34 -12.90 -22.02
CA ASP A 31 18.40 -11.51 -21.52
C ASP A 31 16.98 -10.91 -21.51
N ILE A 32 16.40 -10.78 -20.32
CA ILE A 32 15.03 -10.27 -20.14
C ILE A 32 14.99 -8.90 -19.45
N LYS A 33 13.99 -8.09 -19.83
CA LYS A 33 13.63 -6.85 -19.15
C LYS A 33 12.38 -7.08 -18.30
N VAL A 34 12.51 -6.91 -16.98
CA VAL A 34 11.39 -7.10 -16.03
C VAL A 34 10.78 -5.76 -15.63
N ILE A 35 9.45 -5.67 -15.65
CA ILE A 35 8.68 -4.53 -15.11
C ILE A 35 7.88 -5.03 -13.90
N VAL A 36 8.12 -4.47 -12.72
CA VAL A 36 7.42 -4.86 -11.49
C VAL A 36 6.44 -3.76 -11.08
N LEU A 37 5.15 -4.07 -11.14
CA LEU A 37 4.08 -3.21 -10.66
C LEU A 37 3.65 -3.66 -9.26
N VAL A 38 3.84 -2.79 -8.26
CA VAL A 38 3.47 -3.09 -6.87
C VAL A 38 2.16 -2.40 -6.50
N THR A 39 1.13 -3.19 -6.22
CA THR A 39 -0.06 -2.68 -5.52
C THR A 39 0.28 -2.63 -4.03
N LYS A 40 0.92 -1.54 -3.60
CA LYS A 40 0.99 -1.28 -2.16
C LYS A 40 -0.45 -1.10 -1.69
N GLN A 41 -0.96 -2.07 -0.92
CA GLN A 41 -1.97 -1.74 0.06
C GLN A 41 -1.27 -0.74 0.97
N SER A 42 -1.48 0.54 0.70
CA SER A 42 -1.25 1.58 1.69
C SER A 42 -2.15 1.18 2.84
N SER A 43 -1.63 0.36 3.77
CA SER A 43 -2.10 0.41 5.14
C SER A 43 -1.89 1.88 5.47
N LYS A 44 -2.95 2.70 5.32
CA LYS A 44 -2.95 4.06 5.86
C LYS A 44 -2.52 3.84 7.29
N LYS A 45 -1.28 4.18 7.57
CA LYS A 45 -0.75 4.10 8.91
C LYS A 45 -1.64 5.10 9.64
N ARG A 46 -2.52 4.62 10.52
CA ARG A 46 -3.42 5.49 11.27
C ARG A 46 -2.53 6.54 11.92
N ASP A 47 -2.73 7.79 11.52
CA ASP A 47 -1.99 8.90 12.09
C ASP A 47 -2.71 9.36 13.35
N ILE A 48 -2.03 10.17 14.18
CA ILE A 48 -2.63 10.71 15.39
C ILE A 48 -3.93 11.49 15.11
N ILE A 49 -4.06 12.10 13.92
CA ILE A 49 -5.29 12.77 13.51
C ILE A 49 -6.45 11.78 13.29
N ASP A 50 -6.19 10.61 12.69
CA ASP A 50 -7.22 9.57 12.52
C ASP A 50 -7.71 9.08 13.90
N GLU A 51 -6.77 8.85 14.84
CA GLU A 51 -7.09 8.40 16.20
C GLU A 51 -7.94 9.43 16.96
N LEU A 52 -7.57 10.71 16.92
CA LEU A 52 -8.28 11.80 17.59
C LEU A 52 -9.64 12.10 16.97
N THR A 53 -9.82 11.81 15.67
CA THR A 53 -11.11 11.96 14.99
C THR A 53 -12.10 10.90 15.46
N GLU A 54 -11.65 9.65 15.61
CA GLU A 54 -12.49 8.55 16.12
C GLU A 54 -12.66 8.62 17.65
N ASN A 55 -11.64 9.09 18.37
CA ASN A 55 -11.60 9.15 19.84
C ASN A 55 -11.15 10.55 20.30
N PRO A 56 -12.05 11.55 20.32
CA PRO A 56 -11.70 12.89 20.76
C PRO A 56 -11.31 12.88 22.25
N VAL A 57 -10.30 13.67 22.60
CA VAL A 57 -9.88 13.85 24.00
C VAL A 57 -10.98 14.57 24.76
N GLN A 58 -11.49 13.94 25.81
CA GLN A 58 -12.43 14.56 26.73
C GLN A 58 -11.66 15.47 27.69
N VAL A 59 -12.08 16.73 27.77
CA VAL A 59 -11.52 17.71 28.70
C VAL A 59 -12.65 18.30 29.53
N ASP A 60 -12.45 18.38 30.83
CA ASP A 60 -13.37 19.07 31.75
C ASP A 60 -13.19 20.60 31.63
N GLY A 61 -14.28 21.36 31.79
CA GLY A 61 -14.22 22.83 31.84
C GLY A 61 -14.24 23.54 30.49
N VAL A 62 -14.75 22.91 29.43
CA VAL A 62 -14.98 23.57 28.15
C VAL A 62 -16.22 24.47 28.20
N PHE A 63 -15.99 25.78 28.22
CA PHE A 63 -17.05 26.75 27.96
C PHE A 63 -17.40 26.73 26.48
N SER A 64 -18.69 26.64 26.19
CA SER A 64 -19.18 26.90 24.84
C SER A 64 -18.83 28.32 24.41
N ARG A 65 -18.74 28.55 23.10
CA ARG A 65 -18.38 29.87 22.56
C ARG A 65 -19.30 30.97 23.11
N GLU A 66 -20.58 30.66 23.27
CA GLU A 66 -21.57 31.57 23.85
C GLU A 66 -21.28 31.88 25.33
N GLU A 67 -20.80 30.91 26.11
CA GLU A 67 -20.42 31.12 27.52
C GLU A 67 -19.19 32.02 27.67
N ILE A 68 -18.25 32.00 26.71
CA ILE A 68 -17.05 32.84 26.73
C ILE A 68 -17.39 34.32 26.46
N TYR A 69 -18.32 34.59 25.54
CA TYR A 69 -18.67 35.96 25.13
C TYR A 69 -19.74 36.64 26.01
N ASN A 70 -20.38 35.90 26.92
CA ASN A 70 -21.38 36.43 27.85
C ASN A 70 -20.81 36.72 29.27
N ARG A 71 -19.47 36.84 29.40
CA ARG A 71 -18.80 37.23 30.65
C ARG A 71 -18.44 38.71 30.70
#